data_AF-A0A8S0TNA3-F1
#
_entry.id   AF-A0A8S0TNA3-F1
#
_cell.length_a   1.000
_cell.length_b   1.000
_cell.length_c   1.000
_cell.angle_alpha   90.00
_cell.angle_beta   90.00
_cell.angle_gamma   90.00
#
_symmetry.space_group_name_H-M   'P 1'
#
loop_
_entity.id
_entity.type
_entity.pdbx_description
1 polymer ?
#
loop_
_entity_poly.entity_id
_entity_poly.type
_entity_poly.pdbx_seq_one_letter_code
_entity_poly.pdbx_strand_id
1 'polypeptide(L)'
;MKKFIRELHSDLEVVYVGQMCLTWEFLHWQYVKALSLWDSDPHGIRHYNEVAGEFQQFQVLLQRFIEDEPFQGPRVQHYSNSRCAFRNLLQVPVIREDRFKDKCKARKKKHTEENFVTSDMLVEIVGESIRIFWQFVEADKDCNIETKRTPELHDPEDLQLLIEIRKILQKKERKLKDIVRGERCILKKFQQCPEDDSNEVLFYFAQLDMKLASRVINMSKITRDQLMWCHNKLDNISITDRKICIEPSYLLFPC
;
A
#
# COMPACT_ATOMS: atom_id res chain seq x y z
N MET A 1 20.66 28.91 -6.93
CA MET A 1 21.05 27.48 -6.76
C MET A 1 20.32 26.82 -5.58
N LYS A 2 20.45 27.32 -4.33
CA LYS A 2 19.78 26.70 -3.15
C LYS A 2 18.24 26.61 -3.24
N LYS A 3 17.57 27.67 -3.75
CA LYS A 3 16.11 27.70 -3.94
C LYS A 3 15.65 26.62 -4.95
N PHE A 4 16.28 26.56 -6.11
CA PHE A 4 16.01 25.55 -7.14
C PHE A 4 16.20 24.12 -6.64
N ILE A 5 17.28 23.85 -5.88
CA ILE A 5 17.51 22.53 -5.29
C ILE A 5 16.36 22.17 -4.35
N ARG A 6 15.91 23.08 -3.49
CA ARG A 6 14.79 22.83 -2.58
C ARG A 6 13.49 22.56 -3.35
N GLU A 7 13.19 23.35 -4.37
CA GLU A 7 12.00 23.15 -5.21
C GLU A 7 12.02 21.79 -5.89
N LEU A 8 13.14 21.40 -6.49
CA LEU A 8 13.29 20.08 -7.11
C LEU A 8 13.10 18.94 -6.09
N HIS A 9 13.58 19.08 -4.86
CA HIS A 9 13.36 18.07 -3.82
C HIS A 9 11.88 17.95 -3.44
N SER A 10 11.18 19.07 -3.32
CA SER A 10 9.74 19.07 -3.07
C SER A 10 8.97 18.41 -4.21
N ASP A 11 9.34 18.68 -5.46
CA ASP A 11 8.66 18.10 -6.62
C ASP A 11 8.90 16.58 -6.70
N LEU A 12 10.13 16.13 -6.43
CA LEU A 12 10.44 14.70 -6.34
C LEU A 12 9.71 14.02 -5.17
N GLU A 13 9.52 14.72 -4.06
CA GLU A 13 8.75 14.23 -2.92
C GLU A 13 7.27 14.01 -3.30
N VAL A 14 6.66 14.96 -4.02
CA VAL A 14 5.28 14.82 -4.51
C VAL A 14 5.15 13.60 -5.44
N VAL A 15 6.10 13.40 -6.35
CA VAL A 15 6.11 12.23 -7.25
C VAL A 15 6.22 10.92 -6.46
N TYR A 16 7.12 10.87 -5.48
CA TYR A 16 7.30 9.69 -4.64
C TYR A 16 6.05 9.37 -3.81
N VAL A 17 5.52 10.35 -3.08
CA VAL A 17 4.34 10.17 -2.22
C VAL A 17 3.11 9.85 -3.07
N GLY A 18 2.93 10.54 -4.20
CA GLY A 18 1.85 10.25 -5.14
C GLY A 18 1.93 8.84 -5.69
N GLN A 19 3.10 8.37 -6.12
CA GLN A 19 3.26 6.98 -6.54
C GLN A 19 2.91 6.01 -5.39
N MET A 20 3.39 6.26 -4.18
CA MET A 20 3.13 5.40 -3.03
C MET A 20 1.64 5.30 -2.71
N CYS A 21 0.92 6.44 -2.69
CA CYS A 21 -0.53 6.47 -2.52
C CYS A 21 -1.26 5.71 -3.63
N LEU A 22 -0.87 5.90 -4.90
CA LEU A 22 -1.47 5.19 -6.03
C LEU A 22 -1.24 3.68 -5.96
N THR A 23 -0.02 3.24 -5.62
CA THR A 23 0.31 1.82 -5.44
C THR A 23 -0.61 1.16 -4.44
N TRP A 24 -0.95 1.85 -3.35
CA TRP A 24 -1.91 1.34 -2.39
C TRP A 24 -3.31 1.15 -2.98
N GLU A 25 -3.87 2.18 -3.65
CA GLU A 25 -5.19 2.07 -4.29
C GLU A 25 -5.24 0.90 -5.29
N PHE A 26 -4.17 0.73 -6.07
CA PHE A 26 -4.07 -0.37 -7.03
C PHE A 26 -3.93 -1.73 -6.35
N LEU A 27 -3.12 -1.87 -5.29
CA LEU A 27 -2.99 -3.12 -4.55
C LEU A 27 -4.31 -3.54 -3.91
N HIS A 28 -4.99 -2.61 -3.25
CA HIS A 28 -6.32 -2.84 -2.67
C HIS A 28 -7.30 -3.31 -3.74
N TRP A 29 -7.31 -2.66 -4.91
CA TRP A 29 -8.16 -3.06 -6.03
C TRP A 29 -7.82 -4.46 -6.57
N GLN A 30 -6.53 -4.79 -6.78
CA GLN A 30 -6.12 -6.13 -7.22
C GLN A 30 -6.51 -7.20 -6.19
N TYR A 31 -6.45 -6.89 -4.90
CA TYR A 31 -6.82 -7.84 -3.85
C TYR A 31 -8.32 -8.14 -3.87
N VAL A 32 -9.17 -7.11 -3.93
CA VAL A 32 -10.62 -7.28 -4.08
C VAL A 32 -10.95 -8.05 -5.37
N LYS A 33 -10.24 -7.76 -6.46
CA LYS A 33 -10.38 -8.50 -7.73
C LYS A 33 -9.96 -9.98 -7.57
N ALA A 34 -8.86 -10.26 -6.88
CA ALA A 34 -8.40 -11.63 -6.63
C ALA A 34 -9.43 -12.44 -5.84
N LEU A 35 -10.02 -11.85 -4.79
CA LEU A 35 -11.11 -12.45 -4.02
C LEU A 35 -12.32 -12.78 -4.90
N SER A 36 -12.75 -11.83 -5.74
CA SER A 36 -13.87 -12.06 -6.66
C SER A 36 -13.60 -13.18 -7.69
N LEU A 37 -12.34 -13.33 -8.11
CA LEU A 37 -11.94 -14.39 -9.03
C LEU A 37 -11.95 -15.75 -8.32
N TRP A 38 -11.44 -15.80 -7.09
CA TRP A 38 -11.48 -16.99 -6.24
C TRP A 38 -12.90 -17.48 -5.98
N ASP A 39 -13.81 -16.57 -5.61
CA ASP A 39 -15.24 -16.91 -5.43
C ASP A 39 -15.88 -17.46 -6.73
N SER A 40 -15.43 -16.98 -7.88
CA SER A 40 -15.97 -17.36 -9.20
C SER A 40 -15.36 -18.63 -9.80
N ASP A 41 -14.29 -19.18 -9.21
CA ASP A 41 -13.57 -20.36 -9.71
C ASP A 41 -13.49 -21.48 -8.67
N PRO A 42 -14.64 -22.07 -8.26
CA PRO A 42 -14.68 -23.12 -7.24
C PRO A 42 -13.97 -24.42 -7.66
N HIS A 43 -13.62 -24.56 -8.93
CA HIS A 43 -12.94 -25.74 -9.48
C HIS A 43 -11.45 -25.49 -9.75
N GLY A 44 -10.92 -24.27 -9.51
CA GLY A 44 -9.51 -23.92 -9.72
C GLY A 44 -9.04 -24.12 -11.17
N ILE A 45 -9.91 -23.88 -12.14
CA ILE A 45 -9.63 -24.14 -13.56
C ILE A 45 -8.73 -23.05 -14.16
N ARG A 46 -8.80 -21.83 -13.62
CA ARG A 46 -8.04 -20.69 -14.11
C ARG A 46 -6.63 -20.69 -13.54
N HIS A 47 -5.69 -20.22 -14.33
CA HIS A 47 -4.28 -20.17 -13.96
C HIS A 47 -3.71 -18.76 -14.13
N TYR A 48 -2.80 -18.38 -13.22
CA TYR A 48 -2.28 -17.02 -13.11
C TYR A 48 -0.75 -16.99 -12.95
N ASN A 49 -0.03 -17.92 -13.56
CA ASN A 49 1.42 -18.09 -13.37
C ASN A 49 2.21 -16.86 -13.84
N GLU A 50 1.82 -16.25 -14.95
CA GLU A 50 2.51 -15.06 -15.48
C GLU A 50 2.42 -13.91 -14.47
N VAL A 51 1.21 -13.64 -13.99
CA VAL A 51 0.92 -12.57 -13.03
C VAL A 51 1.54 -12.84 -11.66
N ALA A 52 1.55 -14.10 -11.22
CA ALA A 52 2.24 -14.49 -10.00
C ALA A 52 3.72 -14.13 -10.04
N GLY A 53 4.40 -14.40 -11.16
CA GLY A 53 5.78 -13.99 -11.39
C GLY A 53 5.96 -12.46 -11.37
N GLU A 54 5.01 -11.70 -11.91
CA GLU A 54 5.04 -10.24 -11.86
C GLU A 54 4.87 -9.71 -10.42
N PHE A 55 3.99 -10.29 -9.62
CA PHE A 55 3.83 -9.94 -8.20
C PHE A 55 5.08 -10.30 -7.39
N GLN A 56 5.70 -11.45 -7.63
CA GLN A 56 6.98 -11.80 -7.01
C GLN A 56 8.07 -10.78 -7.34
N GLN A 57 8.15 -10.31 -8.60
CA GLN A 57 9.08 -9.25 -8.97
C GLN A 57 8.76 -7.94 -8.24
N PHE A 58 7.49 -7.56 -8.16
CA PHE A 58 7.05 -6.39 -7.38
C PHE A 58 7.49 -6.49 -5.91
N GLN A 59 7.26 -7.63 -5.27
CA GLN A 59 7.68 -7.91 -3.89
C GLN A 59 9.19 -7.76 -3.70
N VAL A 60 10.00 -8.38 -4.58
CA VAL A 60 11.46 -8.32 -4.55
C VAL A 60 11.96 -6.88 -4.71
N LEU A 61 11.35 -6.09 -5.60
CA LEU A 61 11.73 -4.69 -5.79
C LEU A 61 11.49 -3.85 -4.52
N LEU A 62 10.39 -4.07 -3.81
CA LEU A 62 10.11 -3.37 -2.55
C LEU A 62 11.06 -3.80 -1.43
N GLN A 63 11.30 -5.10 -1.28
CA GLN A 63 12.20 -5.62 -0.26
C GLN A 63 13.62 -5.12 -0.47
N ARG A 64 14.15 -5.20 -1.70
CA ARG A 64 15.48 -4.68 -2.04
C ARG A 64 15.59 -3.19 -1.76
N PHE A 65 14.55 -2.41 -2.08
CA PHE A 65 14.54 -0.99 -1.76
C PHE A 65 14.71 -0.74 -0.25
N ILE A 66 13.98 -1.48 0.60
CA ILE A 66 14.06 -1.34 2.06
C ILE A 66 15.43 -1.79 2.58
N GLU A 67 15.97 -2.89 2.04
CA GLU A 67 17.28 -3.43 2.44
C GLU A 67 18.44 -2.50 2.07
N ASP A 68 18.36 -1.87 0.89
CA ASP A 68 19.40 -0.97 0.38
C ASP A 68 19.31 0.44 0.97
N GLU A 69 18.11 0.89 1.36
CA GLU A 69 17.85 2.26 1.81
C GLU A 69 18.83 2.79 2.89
N PRO A 70 19.22 2.04 3.94
CA PRO A 70 20.17 2.51 4.94
C PRO A 70 21.52 2.97 4.38
N PHE A 71 21.87 2.51 3.18
CA PHE A 71 23.12 2.81 2.50
C PHE A 71 22.98 3.90 1.42
N GLN A 72 21.76 4.36 1.13
CA GLN A 72 21.44 5.12 -0.10
C GLN A 72 21.00 6.57 0.14
N GLY A 73 21.28 7.12 1.32
CA GLY A 73 21.00 8.53 1.63
C GLY A 73 19.49 8.83 1.82
N PRO A 74 19.02 10.05 1.52
CA PRO A 74 17.60 10.41 1.69
C PRO A 74 16.66 9.57 0.83
N ARG A 75 15.60 9.03 1.44
CA ARG A 75 14.64 8.11 0.81
C ARG A 75 14.08 8.59 -0.53
N VAL A 76 13.68 9.86 -0.65
CA VAL A 76 13.12 10.43 -1.88
C VAL A 76 14.14 10.44 -3.03
N GLN A 77 15.40 10.75 -2.72
CA GLN A 77 16.47 10.69 -3.72
C GLN A 77 16.78 9.25 -4.11
N HIS A 78 16.85 8.36 -3.13
CA HIS A 78 17.03 6.94 -3.37
C HIS A 78 15.92 6.38 -4.28
N TYR A 79 14.65 6.71 -3.99
CA TYR A 79 13.51 6.37 -4.84
C TYR A 79 13.68 6.85 -6.28
N SER A 80 14.05 8.12 -6.47
CA SER A 80 14.23 8.71 -7.80
C SER A 80 15.32 7.98 -8.60
N ASN A 81 16.44 7.65 -7.95
CA ASN A 81 17.54 6.90 -8.56
C ASN A 81 17.13 5.44 -8.85
N SER A 82 16.46 4.78 -7.90
CA SER A 82 15.99 3.40 -8.04
C SER A 82 14.97 3.27 -9.16
N ARG A 83 14.05 4.23 -9.35
CA ARG A 83 13.11 4.24 -10.48
C ARG A 83 13.79 4.36 -11.85
N CYS A 84 14.97 4.99 -11.92
CA CYS A 84 15.74 5.05 -13.17
C CYS A 84 16.28 3.67 -13.58
N ALA A 85 16.74 2.88 -12.61
CA ALA A 85 17.24 1.52 -12.82
C ALA A 85 16.10 0.49 -12.94
N PHE A 86 15.07 0.63 -12.11
CA PHE A 86 13.94 -0.27 -11.96
C PHE A 86 12.64 0.48 -12.23
N ARG A 87 12.29 0.61 -13.51
CA ARG A 87 11.12 1.38 -13.94
C ARG A 87 9.81 0.89 -13.32
N ASN A 88 9.75 -0.40 -12.94
CA ASN A 88 8.57 -1.03 -12.37
C ASN A 88 8.49 -0.90 -10.83
N LEU A 89 9.42 -0.20 -10.17
CA LEU A 89 9.36 0.02 -8.72
C LEU A 89 8.04 0.74 -8.36
N LEU A 90 7.31 0.19 -7.38
CA LEU A 90 5.96 0.60 -6.97
C LEU A 90 4.87 0.45 -8.05
N GLN A 91 5.13 -0.21 -9.18
CA GLN A 91 4.08 -0.49 -10.18
C GLN A 91 3.40 -1.83 -9.89
N VAL A 92 2.11 -1.77 -9.57
CA VAL A 92 1.32 -2.96 -9.24
C VAL A 92 1.00 -3.75 -10.51
N PRO A 93 1.31 -5.05 -10.57
CA PRO A 93 0.90 -5.92 -11.68
C PRO A 93 -0.62 -5.97 -11.84
N VAL A 94 -1.08 -6.18 -13.08
CA VAL A 94 -2.51 -6.27 -13.38
C VAL A 94 -2.92 -7.73 -13.50
N ILE A 95 -3.89 -8.15 -12.68
CA ILE A 95 -4.39 -9.53 -12.75
C ILE A 95 -5.02 -9.82 -14.12
N ARG A 96 -4.47 -10.84 -14.78
CA ARG A 96 -4.85 -11.39 -16.08
C ARG A 96 -4.67 -12.92 -16.02
N GLU A 97 -5.60 -13.65 -16.63
CA GLU A 97 -5.53 -15.10 -16.75
C GLU A 97 -4.48 -15.50 -17.81
N ASP A 98 -3.79 -16.62 -17.58
CA ASP A 98 -2.80 -17.16 -18.49
C ASP A 98 -3.42 -17.51 -19.86
N ARG A 99 -2.75 -17.15 -20.96
CA ARG A 99 -3.26 -17.44 -22.30
C ARG A 99 -3.17 -18.95 -22.61
N PHE A 100 -4.29 -19.57 -22.98
CA PHE A 100 -4.39 -20.98 -23.41
C PHE A 100 -3.45 -21.43 -24.56
N LYS A 101 -2.71 -20.53 -25.23
CA LYS A 101 -1.82 -20.88 -26.35
C LYS A 101 -0.60 -21.71 -25.94
N ASP A 102 -0.25 -21.77 -24.65
CA ASP A 102 0.83 -22.64 -24.17
C ASP A 102 0.44 -24.12 -24.00
N LYS A 103 -0.86 -24.45 -24.11
CA LYS A 103 -1.34 -25.86 -24.07
C LYS A 103 -0.77 -26.73 -25.20
N CYS A 104 -0.38 -26.14 -26.34
CA CYS A 104 0.24 -26.91 -27.44
C CYS A 104 1.72 -27.27 -27.19
N LYS A 105 2.43 -26.60 -26.27
CA LYS A 105 3.79 -27.00 -25.86
C LYS A 105 3.77 -27.94 -24.65
N ALA A 106 2.73 -27.89 -23.81
CA ALA A 106 2.56 -28.72 -22.62
C ALA A 106 2.32 -30.22 -22.90
N ARG A 107 1.77 -30.60 -24.08
CA ARG A 107 1.57 -32.02 -24.42
C ARG A 107 2.86 -32.86 -24.53
N LYS A 108 4.04 -32.24 -24.51
CA LYS A 108 5.35 -32.93 -24.52
C LYS A 108 6.04 -33.07 -23.15
N LYS A 109 5.49 -32.54 -22.06
CA LYS A 109 6.07 -32.67 -20.70
C LYS A 109 5.06 -33.26 -19.71
N LYS A 110 4.54 -34.45 -19.99
CA LYS A 110 4.00 -35.33 -18.95
C LYS A 110 5.17 -35.82 -18.09
N HIS A 111 5.40 -35.24 -16.92
CA HIS A 111 6.13 -35.77 -15.73
C HIS A 111 6.83 -34.68 -14.89
N THR A 112 6.17 -33.55 -14.68
CA THR A 112 6.47 -32.68 -13.53
C THR A 112 5.12 -32.13 -13.11
N GLU A 113 4.80 -32.19 -11.82
CA GLU A 113 3.68 -31.43 -11.27
C GLU A 113 3.87 -29.98 -11.73
N GLU A 114 3.13 -29.56 -12.75
CA GLU A 114 3.14 -28.17 -13.18
C GLU A 114 2.47 -27.41 -12.03
N ASN A 115 3.29 -26.70 -11.24
CA ASN A 115 2.85 -25.85 -10.14
C ASN A 115 2.03 -24.71 -10.72
N PHE A 116 0.76 -24.97 -11.04
CA PHE A 116 -0.16 -23.97 -11.53
C PHE A 116 -0.59 -23.07 -10.38
N VAL A 117 -0.40 -21.77 -10.54
CA VAL A 117 -0.95 -20.80 -9.61
C VAL A 117 -2.46 -20.70 -9.83
N THR A 118 -3.21 -21.21 -8.86
CA THR A 118 -4.67 -21.15 -8.78
C THR A 118 -5.15 -19.80 -8.24
N SER A 119 -6.46 -19.56 -8.22
CA SER A 119 -7.04 -18.30 -7.71
C SER A 119 -6.85 -18.10 -6.20
N ASP A 120 -6.85 -19.16 -5.40
CA ASP A 120 -6.54 -19.11 -3.97
C ASP A 120 -5.08 -18.68 -3.73
N MET A 121 -4.13 -19.33 -4.41
CA MET A 121 -2.72 -18.94 -4.36
C MET A 121 -2.51 -17.50 -4.83
N LEU A 122 -3.28 -17.03 -5.82
CA LEU A 122 -3.21 -15.64 -6.27
C LEU A 122 -3.65 -14.66 -5.17
N VAL A 123 -4.71 -14.96 -4.42
CA VAL A 123 -5.14 -14.14 -3.27
C VAL A 123 -4.03 -14.04 -2.23
N GLU A 124 -3.37 -15.16 -1.91
CA GLU A 124 -2.23 -15.19 -0.98
C GLU A 124 -1.05 -14.34 -1.49
N ILE A 125 -0.70 -14.46 -2.77
CA ILE A 125 0.39 -13.68 -3.38
C ILE A 125 0.10 -12.17 -3.34
N VAL A 126 -1.14 -11.76 -3.62
CA VAL A 126 -1.53 -10.35 -3.54
C VAL A 126 -1.55 -9.87 -2.08
N GLY A 127 -2.03 -10.71 -1.15
CA GLY A 127 -2.00 -10.44 0.29
C GLY A 127 -0.57 -10.22 0.81
N GLU A 128 0.38 -11.07 0.42
CA GLU A 128 1.79 -10.91 0.79
C GLU A 128 2.39 -9.65 0.15
N SER A 129 1.96 -9.28 -1.06
CA SER A 129 2.35 -8.02 -1.69
C SER A 129 1.89 -6.80 -0.89
N ILE A 130 0.67 -6.84 -0.33
CA ILE A 130 0.15 -5.82 0.59
C ILE A 130 0.99 -5.77 1.87
N ARG A 131 1.35 -6.91 2.44
CA ARG A 131 2.18 -6.99 3.64
C ARG A 131 3.60 -6.44 3.42
N ILE A 132 4.21 -6.70 2.27
CA ILE A 132 5.53 -6.14 1.93
C ILE A 132 5.39 -4.63 1.69
N PHE A 133 4.33 -4.18 1.03
CA PHE A 133 4.04 -2.76 0.88
C PHE A 133 3.79 -2.07 2.23
N TRP A 134 3.13 -2.74 3.19
CA TRP A 134 3.02 -2.29 4.57
C TRP A 134 4.40 -2.01 5.17
N GLN A 135 5.33 -2.97 5.07
CA GLN A 135 6.69 -2.80 5.59
C GLN A 135 7.42 -1.64 4.89
N PHE A 136 7.21 -1.48 3.59
CA PHE A 136 7.74 -0.35 2.82
C PHE A 136 7.26 0.99 3.38
N VAL A 137 5.95 1.15 3.62
CA VAL A 137 5.37 2.38 4.19
C VAL A 137 5.84 2.59 5.64
N GLU A 138 5.91 1.53 6.44
CA GLU A 138 6.35 1.61 7.83
C GLU A 138 7.81 2.05 7.97
N ALA A 139 8.67 1.67 7.03
CA ALA A 139 10.08 2.09 6.99
C ALA A 139 10.25 3.59 6.70
N ASP A 140 9.26 4.25 6.07
CA ASP A 140 9.32 5.69 5.81
C ASP A 140 9.00 6.49 7.09
N LYS A 141 10.04 7.09 7.66
CA LYS A 141 9.99 7.88 8.91
C LYS A 141 9.02 9.07 8.84
N ASP A 142 8.78 9.59 7.64
CA ASP A 142 7.86 10.72 7.44
C ASP A 142 6.38 10.28 7.45
N CYS A 143 6.10 8.96 7.45
CA CYS A 143 4.77 8.42 7.72
C CYS A 143 4.43 8.41 9.22
N ASN A 144 5.40 8.60 10.12
CA ASN A 144 5.11 8.65 11.56
C ASN A 144 4.43 9.98 11.92
N ILE A 145 3.33 9.91 12.66
CA ILE A 145 2.58 11.06 13.16
C ILE A 145 3.42 11.94 14.10
N GLU A 146 4.39 11.34 14.79
CA GLU A 146 5.33 12.05 15.67
C GLU A 146 6.26 12.99 14.88
N THR A 147 6.49 12.70 13.59
CA THR A 147 7.22 13.56 12.69
C THR A 147 6.36 14.78 12.37
N LYS A 148 6.58 15.88 13.08
CA LYS A 148 5.89 17.16 12.82
C LYS A 148 6.71 18.02 11.89
N ARG A 149 6.43 17.91 10.58
CA ARG A 149 6.88 18.91 9.60
C ARG A 149 5.76 19.92 9.38
N THR A 150 6.07 21.21 9.35
CA THR A 150 5.08 22.20 8.94
C THR A 150 5.31 22.44 7.45
N PRO A 151 4.39 21.99 6.58
CA PRO A 151 4.52 22.22 5.15
C PRO A 151 4.49 23.73 4.85
N GLU A 152 5.10 24.12 3.73
CA GLU A 152 4.89 25.44 3.16
C GLU A 152 3.41 25.57 2.74
N LEU A 153 2.64 26.35 3.51
CA LEU A 153 1.23 26.66 3.25
C LEU A 153 1.09 28.16 2.97
N HIS A 154 0.31 28.51 1.94
CA HIS A 154 0.10 29.89 1.54
C HIS A 154 -1.19 30.50 2.12
N ASP A 155 -2.13 29.66 2.57
CA ASP A 155 -3.48 30.07 2.98
C ASP A 155 -3.74 29.73 4.48
N PRO A 156 -4.21 30.68 5.31
CA PRO A 156 -4.64 30.41 6.68
C PRO A 156 -5.78 29.37 6.81
N GLU A 157 -6.68 29.27 5.84
CA GLU A 157 -7.75 28.26 5.85
C GLU A 157 -7.17 26.84 5.72
N ASP A 158 -6.17 26.65 4.86
CA ASP A 158 -5.50 25.36 4.68
C ASP A 158 -4.71 24.95 5.93
N LEU A 159 -4.18 25.92 6.69
CA LEU A 159 -3.54 25.64 7.98
C LEU A 159 -4.54 25.13 9.02
N GLN A 160 -5.74 25.70 9.07
CA GLN A 160 -6.80 25.21 9.96
C GLN A 160 -7.21 23.79 9.59
N LEU A 161 -7.40 23.52 8.29
CA LEU A 161 -7.71 22.19 7.77
C LEU A 161 -6.62 21.17 8.11
N LEU A 162 -5.33 21.53 7.97
CA LEU A 162 -4.21 20.68 8.35
C LEU A 162 -4.23 20.32 9.85
N ILE A 163 -4.53 21.32 10.72
CA ILE A 163 -4.62 21.09 12.16
C ILE A 163 -5.78 20.14 12.50
N GLU A 164 -6.92 20.29 11.81
CA GLU A 164 -8.06 19.40 11.95
C GLU A 164 -7.71 17.97 11.53
N ILE A 165 -7.14 17.78 10.34
CA ILE A 165 -6.72 16.46 9.83
C ILE A 165 -5.75 15.78 10.81
N ARG A 166 -4.79 16.53 11.37
CA ARG A 166 -3.87 16.01 12.40
C ARG A 166 -4.60 15.51 13.65
N LYS A 167 -5.62 16.24 14.10
CA LYS A 167 -6.44 15.83 15.26
C LYS A 167 -7.24 14.57 14.95
N ILE A 168 -7.85 14.49 13.76
CA ILE A 168 -8.60 13.31 13.31
C ILE A 168 -7.67 12.11 13.27
N LEU A 169 -6.52 12.24 12.61
CA LEU A 169 -5.51 11.20 12.47
C LEU A 169 -5.03 10.68 13.84
N GLN A 170 -4.63 11.58 14.75
CA GLN A 170 -4.22 11.23 16.11
C GLN A 170 -5.34 10.55 16.93
N LYS A 171 -6.60 10.91 16.69
CA LYS A 171 -7.75 10.28 17.36
C LYS A 171 -7.96 8.86 16.83
N LYS A 172 -7.92 8.66 15.51
CA LYS A 172 -8.11 7.34 14.89
C LYS A 172 -6.96 6.38 15.20
N GLU A 173 -5.71 6.87 15.18
CA GLU A 173 -4.54 6.05 15.53
C GLU A 173 -4.57 5.60 17.00
N ARG A 174 -5.00 6.47 17.93
CA ARG A 174 -5.20 6.08 19.34
C ARG A 174 -6.24 4.97 19.48
N LYS A 175 -7.40 5.13 18.83
CA LYS A 175 -8.45 4.11 18.82
C LYS A 175 -7.93 2.78 18.25
N LEU A 176 -7.16 2.83 17.16
CA LEU A 176 -6.58 1.66 16.52
C LEU A 176 -5.56 0.95 17.43
N LYS A 177 -4.70 1.71 18.12
CA LYS A 177 -3.77 1.19 19.13
C LYS A 177 -4.50 0.57 20.32
N ASP A 178 -5.64 1.13 20.73
CA ASP A 178 -6.45 0.61 21.85
C ASP A 178 -7.10 -0.75 21.51
N ILE A 179 -7.47 -0.98 20.25
CA ILE A 179 -7.95 -2.29 19.77
C ILE A 179 -6.84 -3.34 19.96
N VAL A 180 -5.63 -3.07 19.45
CA VAL A 180 -4.46 -3.98 19.57
C VAL A 180 -4.08 -4.25 21.02
N ARG A 181 -4.13 -3.23 21.89
CA ARG A 181 -3.81 -3.37 23.33
C ARG A 181 -4.86 -4.16 24.10
N GLY A 182 -6.13 -4.06 23.70
CA GLY A 182 -7.23 -4.88 24.21
C GLY A 182 -7.11 -6.34 23.78
N GLU A 183 -6.54 -6.57 22.61
CA GLU A 183 -6.39 -7.88 21.95
C GLU A 183 -4.92 -8.34 21.97
N ARG A 184 -4.32 -8.43 23.17
CA ARG A 184 -2.92 -8.80 23.44
C ARG A 184 -2.43 -10.15 22.85
N CYS A 185 -3.21 -10.82 21.99
CA CYS A 185 -2.90 -12.08 21.33
C CYS A 185 -2.81 -12.04 19.79
N ILE A 186 -3.08 -10.93 19.10
CA ILE A 186 -3.10 -10.95 17.63
C ILE A 186 -1.68 -11.02 17.03
N LEU A 187 -0.68 -10.39 17.65
CA LEU A 187 0.73 -10.54 17.25
C LEU A 187 1.27 -11.99 17.33
N LYS A 188 0.59 -12.89 18.04
CA LYS A 188 0.93 -14.33 18.08
C LYS A 188 0.07 -15.19 17.13
N LYS A 189 -1.03 -14.65 16.59
CA LYS A 189 -1.94 -15.40 15.68
C LYS A 189 -1.44 -15.46 14.24
N PHE A 190 -0.48 -14.63 13.86
CA PHE A 190 0.25 -14.71 12.57
C PHE A 190 0.93 -16.07 12.28
N GLN A 191 0.99 -16.98 13.25
CA GLN A 191 1.61 -18.29 13.07
C GLN A 191 0.62 -19.45 12.92
N GLN A 192 -0.68 -19.31 13.22
CA GLN A 192 -1.62 -20.44 13.20
C GLN A 192 -3.10 -20.02 12.97
N CYS A 193 -3.62 -20.44 11.81
CA CYS A 193 -5.03 -20.66 11.40
C CYS A 193 -5.88 -19.50 10.80
N PRO A 194 -6.72 -19.81 9.77
CA PRO A 194 -7.32 -18.85 8.84
C PRO A 194 -8.86 -18.77 8.96
N GLU A 195 -9.40 -18.58 10.16
CA GLU A 195 -10.87 -18.54 10.36
C GLU A 195 -11.42 -17.19 10.87
N ASP A 196 -10.57 -16.17 11.12
CA ASP A 196 -10.98 -14.83 11.62
C ASP A 196 -10.33 -13.69 10.81
N ASP A 197 -10.06 -13.96 9.53
CA ASP A 197 -9.16 -13.21 8.64
C ASP A 197 -9.65 -11.80 8.28
N SER A 198 -10.97 -11.58 8.31
CA SER A 198 -11.57 -10.33 7.83
C SER A 198 -11.25 -9.10 8.69
N ASN A 199 -11.15 -9.25 10.01
CA ASN A 199 -10.85 -8.12 10.90
C ASN A 199 -9.36 -7.74 10.84
N GLU A 200 -8.49 -8.71 10.60
CA GLU A 200 -7.04 -8.49 10.50
C GLU A 200 -6.67 -7.75 9.20
N VAL A 201 -7.26 -8.15 8.07
CA VAL A 201 -7.09 -7.45 6.79
C VAL A 201 -7.61 -6.01 6.87
N LEU A 202 -8.79 -5.79 7.45
CA LEU A 202 -9.34 -4.44 7.64
C LEU A 202 -8.48 -3.58 8.56
N PHE A 203 -7.85 -4.17 9.58
CA PHE A 203 -6.89 -3.47 10.42
C PHE A 203 -5.71 -2.93 9.61
N TYR A 204 -5.09 -3.79 8.78
CA TYR A 204 -3.98 -3.38 7.91
C TYR A 204 -4.38 -2.30 6.92
N PHE A 205 -5.58 -2.40 6.34
CA PHE A 205 -6.06 -1.41 5.37
C PHE A 205 -6.24 -0.04 6.04
N ALA A 206 -6.89 0.00 7.20
CA ALA A 206 -7.07 1.23 7.96
C ALA A 206 -5.73 1.83 8.40
N GLN A 207 -4.79 0.98 8.82
CA GLN A 207 -3.48 1.42 9.27
C GLN A 207 -2.65 1.97 8.09
N LEU A 208 -2.82 1.45 6.86
CA LEU A 208 -2.12 1.91 5.66
C LEU A 208 -2.66 3.27 5.26
N ASP A 209 -3.97 3.41 5.18
CA ASP A 209 -4.65 4.66 4.87
C ASP A 209 -4.23 5.78 5.85
N MET A 210 -4.16 5.49 7.15
CA MET A 210 -3.69 6.44 8.15
C MET A 210 -2.21 6.81 7.95
N LYS A 211 -1.33 5.84 7.68
CA LYS A 211 0.10 6.09 7.46
C LYS A 211 0.36 6.89 6.19
N LEU A 212 -0.38 6.61 5.11
CA LEU A 212 -0.31 7.37 3.87
C LEU A 212 -0.81 8.81 4.08
N ALA A 213 -1.97 8.98 4.73
CA ALA A 213 -2.47 10.31 5.08
C ALA A 213 -1.46 11.09 5.94
N SER A 214 -0.84 10.42 6.93
CA SER A 214 0.25 10.98 7.74
C SER A 214 1.45 11.44 6.89
N ARG A 215 1.86 10.62 5.92
CA ARG A 215 2.98 10.96 5.03
C ARG A 215 2.71 12.17 4.16
N VAL A 216 1.49 12.26 3.63
CA VAL A 216 1.04 13.37 2.77
C VAL A 216 1.06 14.68 3.56
N ILE A 217 0.48 14.71 4.77
CA ILE A 217 0.48 15.93 5.61
C ILE A 217 1.87 16.35 6.13
N ASN A 218 2.86 15.48 5.97
CA ASN A 218 4.25 15.70 6.36
C ASN A 218 5.17 16.01 5.17
N MET A 219 4.63 16.14 3.94
CA MET A 219 5.38 16.63 2.80
C MET A 219 5.90 18.06 3.02
N SER A 220 6.95 18.44 2.31
CA SER A 220 7.51 19.79 2.35
C SER A 220 6.56 20.86 1.79
N LYS A 221 5.77 20.50 0.78
CA LYS A 221 4.70 21.30 0.20
C LYS A 221 3.44 20.45 0.12
N ILE A 222 2.29 21.07 0.36
CA ILE A 222 1.00 20.41 0.26
C ILE A 222 -0.03 21.34 -0.36
N THR A 223 -0.90 20.80 -1.21
CA THR A 223 -2.01 21.53 -1.81
C THR A 223 -3.31 21.31 -1.03
N ARG A 224 -4.28 22.19 -1.21
CA ARG A 224 -5.63 22.01 -0.65
C ARG A 224 -6.27 20.69 -1.09
N ASP A 225 -6.10 20.31 -2.35
CA ASP A 225 -6.65 19.04 -2.87
C ASP A 225 -6.04 17.83 -2.15
N GLN A 226 -4.74 17.87 -1.84
CA GLN A 226 -4.06 16.83 -1.06
C GLN A 226 -4.55 16.80 0.40
N LEU A 227 -4.83 17.95 1.01
CA LEU A 227 -5.46 18.02 2.33
C LEU A 227 -6.87 17.41 2.31
N MET A 228 -7.68 17.76 1.31
CA MET A 228 -9.02 17.18 1.14
C MET A 228 -8.96 15.68 0.87
N TRP A 229 -7.96 15.21 0.11
CA TRP A 229 -7.71 13.78 -0.07
C TRP A 229 -7.45 13.09 1.27
N CYS A 230 -6.57 13.64 2.12
CA CYS A 230 -6.32 13.11 3.46
C CYS A 230 -7.58 13.08 4.32
N HIS A 231 -8.37 14.16 4.29
CA HIS A 231 -9.63 14.24 5.04
C HIS A 231 -10.59 13.14 4.62
N ASN A 232 -10.87 13.02 3.32
CA ASN A 232 -11.75 12.00 2.77
C ASN A 232 -11.24 10.58 3.06
N LYS A 233 -9.93 10.34 2.87
CA LYS A 233 -9.30 9.05 3.13
C LYS A 233 -9.47 8.63 4.59
N LEU A 234 -9.31 9.57 5.51
CA LEU A 234 -9.54 9.31 6.93
C LEU A 234 -11.02 9.09 7.21
N ASP A 235 -11.93 9.89 6.67
CA ASP A 235 -13.37 9.79 6.92
C ASP A 235 -13.95 8.41 6.61
N ASN A 236 -13.47 7.75 5.55
CA ASN A 236 -13.87 6.40 5.20
C ASN A 236 -13.57 5.35 6.27
N ILE A 237 -12.68 5.66 7.22
CA ILE A 237 -12.31 4.75 8.31
C ILE A 237 -13.18 5.04 9.53
N SER A 238 -14.21 4.24 9.77
CA SER A 238 -14.98 4.29 11.01
C SER A 238 -14.44 3.28 12.03
N ILE A 239 -14.30 3.73 13.28
CA ILE A 239 -13.88 2.87 14.40
C ILE A 239 -14.87 3.08 15.54
N THR A 240 -15.76 2.10 15.69
CA THR A 240 -16.88 2.09 16.65
C THR A 240 -16.88 0.75 17.37
N ASP A 241 -16.95 0.76 18.71
CA ASP A 241 -17.00 -0.45 19.55
C ASP A 241 -15.91 -1.50 19.22
N ARG A 242 -14.68 -1.04 18.98
CA ARG A 242 -13.51 -1.85 18.57
C ARG A 242 -13.64 -2.55 17.22
N LYS A 243 -14.70 -2.29 16.45
CA LYS A 243 -14.83 -2.73 15.06
C LYS A 243 -14.33 -1.65 14.11
N ILE A 244 -13.65 -2.09 13.06
CA ILE A 244 -13.15 -1.24 11.98
C ILE A 244 -14.09 -1.44 10.79
N CYS A 245 -14.62 -0.35 10.24
CA CYS A 245 -15.29 -0.40 8.94
C CYS A 245 -14.65 0.62 8.03
N ILE A 246 -14.29 0.18 6.84
CA ILE A 246 -13.71 1.02 5.78
C ILE A 246 -14.73 1.12 4.68
N GLU A 247 -15.19 2.34 4.39
CA GLU A 247 -16.08 2.58 3.27
C GLU A 247 -15.32 2.44 1.95
N PRO A 248 -15.81 1.62 1.00
CA PRO A 248 -15.19 1.49 -0.31
C PRO A 248 -15.19 2.85 -1.02
N SER A 249 -14.02 3.39 -1.25
CA SER A 249 -13.85 4.63 -2.00
C SER A 249 -12.62 4.52 -2.89
N TYR A 250 -12.76 4.98 -4.13
CA TYR A 250 -11.64 5.10 -5.04
C TYR A 250 -11.18 6.56 -5.05
N LEU A 251 -10.12 6.83 -4.30
CA LEU A 251 -9.60 8.18 -4.10
C LEU A 251 -8.20 8.26 -4.72
N LEU A 252 -8.14 8.59 -6.01
CA LEU A 252 -6.88 8.88 -6.68
C LEU A 252 -6.19 10.06 -6.00
N PHE A 253 -4.89 9.92 -5.76
CA PHE A 253 -4.09 10.98 -5.17
C PHE A 253 -3.97 12.17 -6.13
N PRO A 254 -4.25 13.42 -5.69
CA PRO A 254 -4.05 14.60 -6.51
C PRO A 254 -2.56 14.97 -6.59
N CYS A 255 -1.98 14.74 -7.77
CA CYS A 255 -0.58 15.06 -8.09
C CYS A 255 -0.38 16.53 -8.43
#